data_AF-A0A968WVJ1-F1
#
_entry.id   AF-A0A968WVJ1-F1
#
_cell.length_a   1.000
_cell.length_b   1.000
_cell.length_c   1.000
_cell.angle_alpha   90.00
_cell.angle_beta   90.00
_cell.angle_gamma   90.00
#
_symmetry.space_group_name_H-M   'P 1'
#
loop_
_entity.id
_entity.type
_entity.pdbx_description
1 polymer ?
#
loop_
_entity_poly.entity_id
_entity_poly.type
_entity_poly.pdbx_seq_one_letter_code
_entity_poly.pdbx_strand_id
1 'polypeptide(L)'
;MKKVSESPKPTVAKPLNDPAFSGNQKKAAIVGSISRSGRSALDVADSPLGRYQAIVNKAIEQEWQRNCTRHRDFITPGFLTVQFFLEPSGKVRSVRFVGEMETGEVQKGFTLNAIRDAEIPPMPAALKKEFAKEPLELIFNFYF
;
A
#
# COMPACT_ATOMS: atom_id res chain seq x y z
N MET A 1 -41.97 -4.94 43.87
CA MET A 1 -41.03 -4.13 43.08
C MET A 1 -39.83 -3.78 43.96
N LYS A 2 -38.63 -4.31 43.68
CA LYS A 2 -37.40 -3.97 44.44
C LYS A 2 -36.41 -3.29 43.47
N LYS A 3 -35.89 -2.14 43.88
CA LYS A 3 -34.92 -1.28 43.18
C LYS A 3 -33.57 -1.45 43.88
N VAL A 4 -32.50 -1.77 43.14
CA VAL A 4 -31.12 -1.94 43.63
C VAL A 4 -30.21 -1.40 42.50
N SER A 5 -29.92 -0.10 42.51
CA SER A 5 -28.68 0.56 42.98
C SER A 5 -27.53 0.48 41.98
N GLU A 6 -27.29 1.62 41.32
CA GLU A 6 -26.28 1.92 40.30
C GLU A 6 -24.88 2.06 40.93
N SER A 7 -23.87 1.42 40.33
CA SER A 7 -22.46 1.60 40.70
C SER A 7 -21.87 2.85 40.01
N PRO A 8 -21.00 3.64 40.66
CA PRO A 8 -20.48 4.88 40.09
C PRO A 8 -19.47 4.61 38.95
N LYS A 9 -19.71 5.25 37.79
CA LYS A 9 -18.80 5.23 36.63
C LYS A 9 -17.49 5.98 36.94
N PRO A 10 -16.32 5.46 36.52
CA PRO A 10 -15.05 6.17 36.68
C PRO A 10 -15.00 7.43 35.81
N THR A 11 -14.61 8.55 36.41
CA THR A 11 -14.41 9.86 35.77
C THR A 11 -13.38 9.75 34.65
N VAL A 12 -13.81 9.98 33.42
CA VAL A 12 -12.94 10.06 32.23
C VAL A 12 -12.03 11.29 32.39
N ALA A 13 -10.73 11.06 32.58
CA ALA A 13 -9.72 12.10 32.55
C ALA A 13 -9.68 12.74 31.16
N LYS A 14 -9.80 14.07 31.09
CA LYS A 14 -9.67 14.83 29.84
C LYS A 14 -8.25 14.68 29.30
N PRO A 15 -8.05 14.40 28.00
CA PRO A 15 -6.70 14.34 27.43
C PRO A 15 -6.07 15.74 27.47
N LEU A 16 -4.90 15.86 28.10
CA LEU A 16 -4.04 17.03 27.96
C LEU A 16 -3.57 17.10 26.52
N ASN A 17 -3.97 18.15 25.81
CA ASN A 17 -3.51 18.42 24.45
C ASN A 17 -2.15 19.12 24.52
N ASP A 18 -1.07 18.35 24.67
CA ASP A 18 0.31 18.86 24.71
C ASP A 18 0.89 18.92 23.28
N PRO A 19 1.21 20.13 22.75
CA PRO A 19 1.76 20.28 21.39
C PRO A 19 3.16 19.69 21.22
N ALA A 20 3.84 19.28 22.30
CA ALA A 20 5.13 18.59 22.26
C ALA A 20 5.02 17.07 22.01
N PHE A 21 3.81 16.50 22.10
CA PHE A 21 3.56 15.08 21.83
C PHE A 21 2.89 14.90 20.48
N SER A 22 3.67 14.93 19.39
CA SER A 22 3.24 14.27 18.16
C SER A 22 3.46 12.77 18.35
N GLY A 23 2.42 12.05 18.77
CA GLY A 23 2.49 10.59 18.81
C GLY A 23 3.02 10.08 17.47
N ASN A 24 3.98 9.14 17.49
CA ASN A 24 4.54 8.49 16.30
C ASN A 24 3.44 7.70 15.56
N GLN A 25 2.50 8.40 14.93
CA GLN A 25 1.55 7.82 14.00
C GLN A 25 2.31 7.62 12.69
N LYS A 26 3.00 6.48 12.57
CA LYS A 26 3.39 5.98 11.25
C LYS A 26 2.11 5.92 10.43
N LYS A 27 2.03 6.71 9.34
CA LYS A 27 0.92 6.58 8.40
C LYS A 27 0.86 5.10 7.99
N ALA A 28 -0.28 4.45 8.20
CA ALA A 28 -0.42 3.02 7.97
C ALA A 28 -0.03 2.70 6.51
N ALA A 29 0.79 1.67 6.33
CA ALA A 29 1.15 1.18 5.00
C ALA A 29 -0.13 0.78 4.26
N ILE A 30 -0.22 1.14 2.98
CA ILE A 30 -1.38 0.83 2.16
C ILE A 30 -1.20 -0.54 1.55
N VAL A 31 -2.18 -1.41 1.78
CA VAL A 31 -2.14 -2.79 1.30
C VAL A 31 -3.00 -2.93 0.04
N GLY A 32 -2.40 -3.47 -1.01
CA GLY A 32 -3.08 -3.74 -2.29
C GLY A 32 -2.81 -5.14 -2.78
N SER A 33 -3.56 -5.57 -3.80
CA SER A 33 -3.29 -6.82 -4.50
C SER A 33 -3.51 -6.69 -5.99
N ILE A 34 -2.66 -7.36 -6.75
CA ILE A 34 -2.71 -7.46 -8.20
C ILE A 34 -2.72 -8.95 -8.57
N SER A 35 -3.66 -9.36 -9.41
CA SER A 35 -3.76 -10.74 -9.89
C SER A 35 -3.58 -10.81 -11.40
N ARG A 36 -2.90 -11.86 -11.87
CA ARG A 36 -2.78 -12.13 -13.32
C ARG A 36 -4.14 -12.40 -13.98
N SER A 37 -5.13 -12.85 -13.20
CA SER A 37 -6.50 -13.08 -13.67
C SER A 37 -7.34 -11.80 -13.84
N GLY A 38 -6.78 -10.63 -13.54
CA GLY A 38 -7.47 -9.34 -13.64
C GLY A 38 -8.31 -8.95 -12.43
N ARG A 39 -8.29 -9.76 -11.35
CA ARG A 39 -8.89 -9.43 -10.06
C ARG A 39 -7.86 -8.75 -9.17
N SER A 40 -7.70 -7.45 -9.33
CA SER A 40 -6.92 -6.62 -8.41
C SER A 40 -7.85 -6.09 -7.31
N ALA A 41 -7.51 -6.33 -6.05
CA ALA A 41 -8.27 -5.79 -4.92
C ALA A 41 -7.45 -4.68 -4.25
N LEU A 42 -8.00 -3.47 -4.34
CA LEU A 42 -7.47 -2.29 -3.68
C LEU A 42 -8.66 -1.62 -2.98
N ASP A 43 -8.70 -1.69 -1.65
CA ASP A 43 -9.73 -1.05 -0.83
C ASP A 43 -9.33 0.41 -0.59
N VAL A 44 -9.92 1.32 -1.36
CA VAL A 44 -9.60 2.74 -1.31
C VAL A 44 -10.85 3.57 -1.10
N ALA A 45 -10.78 4.45 -0.10
CA ALA A 45 -11.80 5.46 0.10
C ALA A 45 -11.85 6.42 -1.10
N ASP A 46 -13.04 6.93 -1.46
CA ASP A 46 -13.20 7.98 -2.47
C ASP A 46 -12.67 9.33 -1.94
N SER A 47 -11.36 9.42 -1.88
CA SER A 47 -10.56 10.52 -1.37
C SER A 47 -9.47 10.86 -2.39
N PRO A 48 -8.86 12.05 -2.34
CA PRO A 48 -7.73 12.37 -3.21
C PRO A 48 -6.60 11.33 -3.15
N LEU A 49 -6.32 10.82 -1.94
CA LEU A 49 -5.33 9.77 -1.72
C LEU A 49 -5.76 8.44 -2.36
N GLY A 50 -7.01 8.01 -2.15
CA GLY A 50 -7.56 6.80 -2.75
C GLY A 50 -7.55 6.80 -4.27
N ARG A 51 -7.90 7.93 -4.89
CA ARG A 51 -7.83 8.10 -6.35
C ARG A 51 -6.39 8.02 -6.87
N TYR A 52 -5.46 8.65 -6.16
CA TYR A 52 -4.04 8.54 -6.52
C TYR A 52 -3.53 7.10 -6.37
N GLN A 53 -3.90 6.39 -5.31
CA GLN A 53 -3.57 4.99 -5.10
C GLN A 53 -4.11 4.11 -6.24
N ALA A 54 -5.35 4.33 -6.69
CA ALA A 54 -5.92 3.62 -7.83
C ALA A 54 -5.11 3.85 -9.13
N ILE A 55 -4.61 5.07 -9.35
CA ILE A 55 -3.74 5.39 -10.49
C ILE A 55 -2.41 4.63 -10.38
N VAL A 56 -1.77 4.64 -9.20
CA VAL A 56 -0.52 3.90 -8.95
C VAL A 56 -0.71 2.40 -9.17
N ASN A 57 -1.77 1.83 -8.58
CA ASN A 57 -2.09 0.40 -8.72
C ASN A 57 -2.27 0.01 -10.18
N LYS A 58 -3.02 0.82 -10.95
CA LYS A 58 -3.25 0.57 -12.37
C LYS A 58 -1.96 0.64 -13.19
N ALA A 59 -1.08 1.60 -12.93
CA ALA A 59 0.20 1.72 -13.63
C ALA A 59 1.09 0.49 -13.40
N ILE A 60 1.20 0.05 -12.14
CA ILE A 60 1.99 -1.14 -11.77
C ILE A 60 1.35 -2.41 -12.33
N GLU A 61 0.03 -2.54 -12.23
CA GLU A 61 -0.70 -3.70 -12.77
C GLU A 61 -0.48 -3.86 -14.27
N GLN A 62 -0.55 -2.77 -15.03
CA GLN A 62 -0.33 -2.79 -16.47
C GLN A 62 1.07 -3.29 -16.84
N GLU A 63 2.12 -2.72 -16.23
CA GLU A 63 3.50 -3.16 -16.51
C GLU A 63 3.76 -4.59 -16.01
N TRP A 64 3.18 -4.96 -14.87
CA TRP A 64 3.33 -6.30 -14.35
C TRP A 64 2.63 -7.35 -15.24
N GLN A 65 1.42 -7.07 -15.73
CA GLN A 65 0.73 -7.95 -16.67
C GLN A 65 1.48 -8.08 -18.01
N ARG A 66 2.09 -6.99 -18.51
CA ARG A 66 2.97 -7.05 -19.69
C ARG A 66 4.15 -7.98 -19.45
N ASN A 67 4.80 -7.87 -18.30
CA ASN A 67 5.93 -8.72 -17.94
C ASN A 67 5.51 -10.19 -17.76
N CYS A 68 4.37 -10.45 -17.12
CA CYS A 68 3.79 -11.79 -17.03
C CYS A 68 3.51 -12.40 -18.42
N THR A 69 3.07 -11.60 -19.38
CA THR A 69 2.85 -12.06 -20.75
C THR A 69 4.15 -12.39 -21.46
N ARG A 70 5.19 -11.57 -21.29
CA ARG A 70 6.52 -11.76 -21.90
C ARG A 70 7.27 -12.97 -21.35
N HIS A 71 7.08 -13.29 -20.06
CA HIS A 71 7.81 -14.35 -19.36
C HIS A 71 6.91 -15.52 -18.95
N ARG A 72 5.81 -15.74 -19.68
CA ARG A 72 4.74 -16.69 -19.32
C ARG A 72 5.25 -18.09 -18.97
N ASP A 73 6.25 -18.58 -19.68
CA ASP A 73 6.79 -19.93 -19.51
C ASP A 73 7.57 -20.12 -18.19
N PHE A 74 7.95 -19.02 -17.53
CA PHE A 74 8.69 -19.03 -16.27
C PHE A 74 7.81 -18.74 -15.04
N ILE A 75 6.49 -18.72 -15.20
CA ILE A 75 5.56 -18.42 -14.12
C ILE A 75 5.11 -19.70 -13.43
N THR A 76 5.44 -19.84 -12.14
CA THR A 76 4.83 -20.82 -11.26
C THR A 76 3.67 -20.21 -10.48
N PRO A 77 2.61 -20.99 -10.16
CA PRO A 77 1.55 -20.55 -9.26
C PRO A 77 2.13 -20.14 -7.91
N GLY A 78 1.65 -19.04 -7.34
CA GLY A 78 2.15 -18.53 -6.07
C GLY A 78 1.85 -17.05 -5.88
N PHE A 79 2.49 -16.45 -4.88
CA PHE A 79 2.38 -15.01 -4.65
C PHE A 79 3.68 -14.38 -4.15
N LEU A 80 3.84 -13.08 -4.42
CA LEU A 80 4.87 -12.22 -3.84
C LEU A 80 4.22 -11.07 -3.08
N THR A 81 4.65 -10.81 -1.86
CA THR A 81 4.34 -9.60 -1.10
C THR A 81 5.53 -8.65 -1.20
N VAL A 82 5.31 -7.47 -1.76
CA VAL A 82 6.35 -6.47 -2.01
C VAL A 82 6.02 -5.18 -1.29
N GLN A 83 6.94 -4.73 -0.44
CA GLN A 83 6.90 -3.42 0.21
C GLN A 83 7.78 -2.44 -0.55
N PHE A 84 7.27 -1.24 -0.82
CA PHE A 84 8.05 -0.16 -1.44
C PHE A 84 7.53 1.22 -1.01
N PHE A 85 8.32 2.25 -1.31
CA PHE A 85 8.00 3.63 -0.96
C PHE A 85 7.85 4.47 -2.22
N LEU A 86 6.78 5.25 -2.29
CA LEU A 86 6.52 6.16 -3.39
C LEU A 86 6.78 7.61 -2.96
N GLU A 87 7.69 8.26 -3.66
CA GLU A 87 7.98 9.67 -3.44
C GLU A 87 6.89 10.58 -4.04
N PRO A 88 6.74 11.82 -3.57
CA PRO A 88 5.82 12.79 -4.16
C PRO A 88 6.09 13.10 -5.65
N SER A 89 7.29 12.76 -6.14
CA SER A 89 7.69 12.87 -7.54
C SER A 89 7.10 11.77 -8.44
N GLY A 90 6.53 10.70 -7.86
CA GLY A 90 6.12 9.49 -8.58
C GLY A 90 7.22 8.42 -8.66
N LYS A 91 8.43 8.69 -8.14
CA LYS A 91 9.52 7.70 -8.13
C LYS A 91 9.36 6.68 -7.02
N VAL A 92 9.63 5.42 -7.33
CA VAL A 92 9.69 4.34 -6.35
C VAL A 92 11.08 4.22 -5.73
N ARG A 93 11.14 4.00 -4.41
CA ARG A 93 12.36 3.70 -3.66
C ARG A 93 12.19 2.47 -2.78
N SER A 94 13.32 1.85 -2.46
CA SER A 94 13.45 0.79 -1.45
C SER A 94 12.43 -0.34 -1.61
N VAL A 95 12.43 -0.98 -2.78
CA VAL A 95 11.60 -2.17 -3.05
C VAL A 95 12.17 -3.37 -2.29
N ARG A 96 11.34 -4.02 -1.47
CA ARG A 96 11.70 -5.19 -0.67
C ARG A 96 10.63 -6.26 -0.80
N PHE A 97 11.06 -7.50 -1.01
CA PHE A 97 10.19 -8.67 -0.85
C PHE A 97 10.06 -8.96 0.64
N VAL A 98 8.82 -8.98 1.14
CA VAL A 98 8.51 -9.17 2.57
C VAL A 98 7.70 -10.44 2.82
N GLY A 99 7.29 -11.13 1.76
CA GLY A 99 6.62 -12.43 1.82
C GLY A 99 6.61 -13.06 0.43
N GLU A 100 6.66 -14.38 0.37
CA GLU A 100 6.59 -15.14 -0.87
C GLU A 100 6.08 -16.56 -0.63
N MET A 101 5.44 -17.13 -1.65
CA MET A 101 5.07 -18.55 -1.68
C MET A 101 5.29 -19.08 -3.10
N GLU A 102 6.09 -20.13 -3.23
CA GLU A 102 6.25 -20.94 -4.45
C GLU A 102 6.64 -20.14 -5.72
N THR A 103 7.40 -19.05 -5.55
CA THR A 103 7.82 -18.15 -6.64
C THR A 103 9.32 -18.25 -6.95
N GLY A 104 9.66 -18.36 -8.23
CA GLY A 104 11.05 -18.38 -8.70
C GLY A 104 11.70 -17.00 -8.79
N GLU A 105 13.04 -16.97 -8.88
CA GLU A 105 13.82 -15.73 -8.99
C GLU A 105 13.48 -14.90 -10.25
N VAL A 106 13.09 -15.57 -11.34
CA VAL A 106 12.62 -14.88 -12.56
C VAL A 106 11.35 -14.06 -12.28
N GLN A 107 10.40 -14.60 -11.51
CA GLN A 107 9.17 -13.90 -11.12
C GLN A 107 9.45 -12.70 -10.23
N LYS A 108 10.39 -12.83 -9.29
CA LYS A 108 10.86 -11.70 -8.48
C LYS A 108 11.45 -10.61 -9.36
N GLY A 109 12.33 -10.99 -10.29
CA GLY A 109 12.99 -10.07 -11.22
C GLY A 109 12.00 -9.24 -12.05
N PHE A 110 11.06 -9.88 -12.73
CA PHE A 110 10.13 -9.13 -13.58
C PHE A 110 9.07 -8.36 -12.77
N THR A 111 8.76 -8.80 -11.54
CA THR A 111 7.88 -8.05 -10.62
C THR A 111 8.57 -6.79 -10.11
N LEU A 112 9.86 -6.91 -9.75
CA LEU A 112 10.68 -5.76 -9.39
C LEU A 112 10.77 -4.74 -10.53
N ASN A 113 10.97 -5.21 -11.76
CA ASN A 113 11.01 -4.35 -12.94
C ASN A 113 9.66 -3.66 -13.16
N ALA A 114 8.55 -4.39 -13.07
CA ALA A 114 7.22 -3.80 -13.22
C ALA A 114 6.95 -2.66 -12.23
N ILE A 115 7.39 -2.80 -10.97
CA ILE A 115 7.25 -1.74 -9.96
C ILE A 115 8.14 -0.53 -10.27
N ARG A 116 9.36 -0.75 -10.79
CA ARG A 116 10.32 0.32 -11.08
C ARG A 116 10.03 1.06 -12.38
N ASP A 117 9.54 0.34 -13.38
CA ASP A 117 9.31 0.82 -14.74
C ASP A 117 7.88 1.34 -14.92
N ALA A 118 6.99 1.12 -13.94
CA ALA A 118 5.65 1.68 -13.94
C ALA A 118 5.69 3.21 -14.09
N GLU A 119 4.97 3.70 -15.08
CA GLU A 119 4.79 5.14 -15.32
C GLU A 119 3.82 5.73 -14.30
N ILE A 120 4.32 5.95 -13.08
CA ILE A 120 3.55 6.53 -12.00
C ILE A 120 3.61 8.05 -12.10
N PRO A 121 2.47 8.75 -12.28
CA PRO A 121 2.46 10.20 -12.34
C PRO A 121 2.85 10.79 -10.98
N PRO A 122 3.36 12.03 -10.95
CA PRO A 122 3.66 12.70 -9.69
C PRO A 122 2.40 12.88 -8.85
N MET A 123 2.58 12.88 -7.54
CA MET A 123 1.49 13.01 -6.59
C MET A 123 0.72 14.34 -6.79
N PRO A 124 -0.62 14.37 -6.76
CA PRO A 124 -1.39 15.60 -6.88
C PRO A 124 -0.98 16.65 -5.84
N ALA A 125 -1.03 17.94 -6.20
CA ALA A 125 -0.60 19.05 -5.34
C ALA A 125 -1.28 19.07 -3.96
N ALA A 126 -2.54 18.64 -3.89
CA ALA A 126 -3.29 18.50 -2.65
C ALA A 126 -2.63 17.52 -1.66
N LEU A 127 -2.04 16.42 -2.15
CA LEU A 127 -1.38 15.41 -1.33
C LEU A 127 0.11 15.72 -1.11
N LYS A 128 0.79 16.38 -2.06
CA LYS A 128 2.22 16.71 -1.94
C LYS A 128 2.56 17.41 -0.62
N LYS A 129 1.71 18.31 -0.13
CA LYS A 129 1.94 19.02 1.15
C LYS A 129 1.95 18.07 2.35
N GLU A 130 1.09 17.06 2.31
CA GLU A 130 0.90 16.10 3.40
C GLU A 130 1.96 14.99 3.41
N PHE A 131 2.52 14.67 2.25
CA PHE A 131 3.53 13.63 2.04
C PHE A 131 4.90 14.19 1.61
N ALA A 132 5.13 15.50 1.75
CA ALA A 132 6.40 16.14 1.38
C ALA A 132 7.60 15.62 2.20
N LYS A 133 7.35 15.22 3.45
CA LYS A 133 8.38 14.77 4.40
C LYS A 133 8.47 13.26 4.53
N GLU A 134 7.40 12.55 4.22
CA GLU A 134 7.29 11.10 4.39
C GLU A 134 6.76 10.46 3.10
N PRO A 135 7.54 9.56 2.48
CA PRO A 135 7.07 8.85 1.29
C PRO A 135 5.89 7.93 1.64
N LEU A 136 5.06 7.67 0.63
CA LEU A 136 3.91 6.78 0.79
C LEU A 136 4.38 5.32 0.81
N GLU A 137 4.16 4.63 1.92
CA GLU A 137 4.46 3.20 2.03
C GLU A 137 3.34 2.36 1.41
N LEU A 138 3.72 1.45 0.51
CA LEU A 138 2.83 0.55 -0.22
C LEU A 138 3.28 -0.89 -0.04
N ILE A 139 2.34 -1.79 0.21
CA ILE A 139 2.55 -3.24 0.33
C ILE A 139 1.60 -3.95 -0.63
N PHE A 140 2.12 -4.52 -1.70
CA PHE A 140 1.33 -5.17 -2.74
C PHE A 140 1.53 -6.68 -2.74
N ASN A 141 0.42 -7.42 -2.84
CA ASN A 141 0.42 -8.86 -3.10
C ASN A 141 0.22 -9.11 -4.60
N PHE A 142 1.19 -9.77 -5.25
CA PHE A 142 1.12 -10.17 -6.65
C PHE A 142 0.81 -11.66 -6.73
N TYR A 143 -0.32 -12.01 -7.34
CA TYR A 143 -0.78 -13.40 -7.49
C TYR A 143 -0.60 -13.88 -8.94
N PHE A 144 0.20 -14.94 -9.12
CA PHE A 144 0.62 -15.49 -10.41
C PHE A 144 -0.29 -16.59 -10.94
#